data_AF-A0A8D8C8A1-F1
#
_entry.id   AF-A0A8D8C8A1-F1
#
_cell.length_a   1.000
_cell.length_b   1.000
_cell.length_c   1.000
_cell.angle_alpha   90.00
_cell.angle_beta   90.00
_cell.angle_gamma   90.00
#
_symmetry.space_group_name_H-M   'P 1'
#
loop_
_entity.id
_entity.type
_entity.pdbx_description
1 polymer ?
#
loop_
_entity_poly.entity_id
_entity_poly.type
_entity_poly.pdbx_seq_one_letter_code
_entity_poly.pdbx_strand_id
1 'polypeptide(L)'
;LFSYCAIADFRIPWTPQRQWDGSLDPKLNSNQKEAVIAITTPISVTLSPILLVGPFGTGKTYTLAQAIRKLLLQPELKILIGTHSNSASDLYIKDYLHPWVEEDGGEEA
;
A
#
# COMPACT_ATOMS: atom_id res chain seq x y z
N LEU A 1 27.22 -22.40 -8.98
CA LEU A 1 26.02 -22.84 -8.24
C LEU A 1 25.29 -21.68 -7.52
N PHE A 2 25.32 -20.45 -8.06
CA PHE A 2 24.63 -19.27 -7.50
C PHE A 2 24.05 -18.40 -8.63
N SER A 3 23.41 -19.04 -9.62
CA SER A 3 22.91 -18.32 -10.80
C SER A 3 21.54 -18.80 -11.27
N TYR A 4 20.78 -19.54 -10.43
CA TYR A 4 19.54 -20.19 -10.87
C TYR A 4 18.38 -20.12 -9.86
N CYS A 5 18.37 -19.13 -8.96
CA CYS A 5 17.27 -18.95 -7.98
C CYS A 5 16.58 -17.58 -8.07
N ALA A 6 16.79 -16.80 -9.14
CA ALA A 6 16.10 -15.54 -9.33
C ALA A 6 15.48 -15.51 -10.72
N ILE A 7 14.21 -15.14 -10.77
CA ILE A 7 13.38 -14.99 -11.97
C ILE A 7 12.77 -16.29 -12.49
N ALA A 8 12.10 -17.06 -11.62
CA ALA A 8 10.94 -17.81 -12.09
C ALA A 8 9.85 -16.78 -12.43
N ASP A 9 9.51 -16.65 -13.72
CA ASP A 9 8.38 -15.91 -14.30
C ASP A 9 7.75 -14.79 -13.43
N PHE A 10 8.41 -13.63 -13.35
CA PHE A 10 7.83 -12.44 -12.73
C PHE A 10 6.83 -11.78 -13.69
N ARG A 11 5.69 -12.44 -13.96
CA ARG A 11 4.54 -11.77 -14.57
C ARG A 11 3.85 -10.97 -13.47
N ILE A 12 4.07 -9.66 -13.49
CA ILE A 12 3.31 -8.70 -12.69
C ILE A 12 1.82 -8.89 -13.05
N PRO A 13 0.97 -9.41 -12.14
CA PRO A 13 -0.43 -9.73 -12.47
C PRO A 13 -1.30 -8.47 -12.65
N TRP A 14 -0.84 -7.30 -12.22
CA TRP A 14 -1.57 -6.04 -12.37
C TRP A 14 -1.19 -5.32 -13.67
N THR A 15 -2.10 -5.32 -14.63
CA THR A 15 -2.01 -4.54 -15.88
C THR A 15 -3.03 -3.40 -15.83
N PRO A 16 -2.73 -2.19 -16.35
CA PRO A 16 -3.54 -0.97 -16.09
C PRO A 16 -4.99 -1.00 -16.58
N GLN A 17 -5.37 -2.00 -17.38
CA GLN A 17 -6.63 -1.99 -18.14
C GLN A 17 -7.76 -2.80 -17.49
N ARG A 18 -7.52 -3.56 -16.39
CA ARG A 18 -8.54 -4.48 -15.84
C ARG A 18 -8.77 -4.46 -14.34
N GLN A 19 -7.96 -3.75 -13.55
CA GLN A 19 -7.94 -3.92 -12.08
C GLN A 19 -8.00 -2.62 -11.27
N TRP A 20 -8.30 -1.47 -11.87
CA TRP A 20 -8.54 -0.26 -11.08
C TRP A 20 -9.87 -0.41 -10.33
N ASP A 21 -9.75 -0.85 -9.09
CA ASP A 21 -10.82 -0.84 -8.12
C ASP A 21 -11.31 0.60 -7.94
N GLY A 22 -12.60 0.84 -8.19
CA GLY A 22 -13.23 2.16 -8.05
C GLY A 22 -13.19 2.70 -6.61
N SER A 23 -12.80 1.88 -5.65
CA SER A 23 -12.57 2.30 -4.25
C SER A 23 -11.20 2.94 -4.00
N LEU A 24 -10.30 3.00 -5.01
CA LEU A 24 -9.02 3.70 -4.85
C LEU A 24 -9.23 5.22 -4.81
N ASP A 25 -8.48 5.88 -3.92
CA ASP A 25 -8.53 7.34 -3.77
C ASP A 25 -8.27 8.03 -5.13
N PRO A 26 -9.19 8.90 -5.61
CA PRO A 26 -9.08 9.53 -6.92
C PRO A 26 -7.87 10.46 -7.05
N LYS A 27 -7.28 10.92 -5.92
CA LYS A 27 -6.07 11.76 -5.91
C LYS A 27 -4.80 10.97 -6.24
N LEU A 28 -4.83 9.63 -6.20
CA LEU A 28 -3.69 8.81 -6.60
C LEU A 28 -3.46 8.90 -8.11
N ASN A 29 -2.21 9.10 -8.52
CA ASN A 29 -1.83 8.95 -9.93
C ASN A 29 -1.70 7.47 -10.32
N SER A 30 -1.55 7.18 -11.62
CA SER A 30 -1.50 5.81 -12.13
C SER A 30 -0.41 4.93 -11.48
N ASN A 31 0.79 5.47 -11.28
CA ASN A 31 1.90 4.72 -10.67
C ASN A 31 1.63 4.42 -9.19
N GLN A 32 1.02 5.35 -8.47
CA GLN A 32 0.65 5.15 -7.07
C GLN A 32 -0.50 4.14 -6.95
N LYS A 33 -1.48 4.16 -7.86
CA LYS A 33 -2.55 3.15 -7.92
C LYS A 33 -1.99 1.75 -8.14
N GLU A 34 -1.05 1.60 -9.07
CA GLU A 34 -0.35 0.32 -9.30
C GLU A 34 0.39 -0.16 -8.05
N ALA A 35 1.10 0.75 -7.38
CA ALA A 35 1.79 0.41 -6.14
C ALA A 35 0.82 -0.04 -5.03
N VAL A 36 -0.32 0.64 -4.87
CA VAL A 36 -1.36 0.22 -3.91
C VAL A 36 -1.89 -1.17 -4.25
N ILE A 37 -2.25 -1.42 -5.51
CA ILE A 37 -2.75 -2.74 -5.96
C ILE A 37 -1.72 -3.84 -5.69
N ALA A 38 -0.43 -3.58 -5.98
CA ALA A 38 0.64 -4.53 -5.72
C ALA A 38 0.75 -4.87 -4.22
N ILE A 39 0.71 -3.85 -3.36
CA ILE A 39 0.82 -4.02 -1.89
C ILE A 39 -0.39 -4.75 -1.32
N THR A 40 -1.60 -4.44 -1.82
CA THR A 40 -2.84 -5.05 -1.33
C THR A 40 -3.21 -6.34 -2.05
N THR A 41 -2.29 -6.91 -2.81
CA THR A 41 -2.53 -8.16 -3.53
C THR A 41 -2.80 -9.29 -2.52
N PRO A 42 -3.82 -10.15 -2.75
CA PRO A 42 -4.12 -11.25 -1.85
C PRO A 42 -2.94 -12.19 -1.63
N ILE A 43 -2.82 -12.72 -0.42
CA ILE A 43 -1.72 -13.62 0.00
C ILE A 43 -1.64 -14.90 -0.86
N SER A 44 -2.74 -15.29 -1.51
CA SER A 44 -2.76 -16.41 -2.47
C SER A 44 -1.86 -16.18 -3.70
N VAL A 45 -1.53 -14.92 -4.00
CA VAL A 45 -0.59 -14.56 -5.06
C VAL A 45 0.78 -14.36 -4.44
N THR A 46 1.73 -15.21 -4.81
CA THR A 46 3.11 -15.09 -4.34
C THR A 46 3.81 -13.91 -5.02
N LEU A 47 4.13 -12.88 -4.25
CA LEU A 47 4.92 -11.73 -4.69
C LEU A 47 6.25 -11.67 -3.93
N SER A 48 7.29 -11.19 -4.61
CA SER A 48 8.54 -10.80 -3.95
C SER A 48 8.33 -9.54 -3.10
N PRO A 49 9.19 -9.27 -2.10
CA PRO A 49 9.12 -8.04 -1.30
C PRO A 49 9.06 -6.78 -2.19
N ILE A 50 8.12 -5.89 -1.90
CA ILE A 50 7.89 -4.68 -2.69
C ILE A 50 8.79 -3.56 -2.16
N LEU A 51 9.58 -2.96 -3.06
CA LEU A 51 10.38 -1.77 -2.78
C LEU A 51 9.80 -0.56 -3.51
N LEU A 52 9.25 0.39 -2.76
CA LEU A 52 8.70 1.63 -3.30
C LEU A 52 9.77 2.75 -3.31
N VAL A 53 10.32 3.06 -4.49
CA VAL A 53 11.36 4.08 -4.66
C VAL A 53 10.82 5.28 -5.44
N GLY A 54 11.29 6.48 -5.09
CA GLY A 54 10.99 7.70 -5.82
C GLY A 54 11.66 8.92 -5.18
N PRO A 55 11.82 10.03 -5.93
CA PRO A 55 12.37 11.28 -5.42
C PRO A 55 11.64 11.83 -4.18
N PHE A 56 12.23 12.82 -3.51
CA PHE A 56 11.55 13.53 -2.44
C PHE A 56 10.25 14.19 -2.95
N GLY A 57 9.19 14.19 -2.14
CA GLY A 57 7.91 14.82 -2.50
C GLY A 57 7.00 14.03 -3.44
N THR A 58 7.38 12.83 -3.91
CA THR A 58 6.54 12.05 -4.85
C THR A 58 5.40 11.24 -4.21
N GLY A 59 5.07 11.52 -2.94
CA GLY A 59 3.94 10.89 -2.26
C GLY A 59 4.13 9.41 -1.92
N LYS A 60 5.38 8.93 -1.69
CA LYS A 60 5.63 7.55 -1.22
C LYS A 60 4.87 7.24 0.07
N THR A 61 4.97 8.14 1.05
CA THR A 61 4.27 8.00 2.33
C THR A 61 2.76 7.99 2.16
N TYR A 62 2.23 8.90 1.34
CA TYR A 62 0.82 8.92 0.96
C TYR A 62 0.37 7.60 0.32
N THR A 63 1.15 7.07 -0.61
CA THR A 63 0.85 5.80 -1.30
C THR A 63 0.80 4.63 -0.32
N LEU A 64 1.78 4.55 0.60
CA LEU A 64 1.78 3.54 1.66
C LEU A 64 0.59 3.69 2.59
N ALA A 65 0.24 4.92 3.00
CA ALA A 65 -0.90 5.17 3.86
C ALA A 65 -2.22 4.71 3.23
N GLN A 66 -2.41 4.94 1.93
CA GLN A 66 -3.60 4.47 1.20
C GLN A 66 -3.65 2.94 1.10
N ALA A 67 -2.51 2.28 0.89
CA ALA A 67 -2.44 0.82 0.92
C ALA A 67 -2.78 0.27 2.31
N ILE A 68 -2.25 0.89 3.38
CA ILE A 68 -2.54 0.52 4.77
C ILE A 68 -4.03 0.64 5.07
N ARG A 69 -4.68 1.75 4.71
CA ARG A 69 -6.13 1.94 4.88
C ARG A 69 -6.92 0.79 4.27
N LYS A 70 -6.60 0.39 3.03
CA LYS A 70 -7.25 -0.77 2.38
C LYS A 70 -7.00 -2.09 3.10
N LEU A 71 -5.77 -2.32 3.56
CA LEU A 71 -5.43 -3.55 4.29
C LEU A 71 -6.14 -3.62 5.65
N LEU A 72 -6.32 -2.49 6.33
CA LEU A 72 -7.00 -2.43 7.63
C LEU A 72 -8.50 -2.75 7.54
N LEU A 73 -9.11 -2.71 6.35
CA LEU A 73 -10.48 -3.20 6.13
C LEU A 73 -10.59 -4.73 6.31
N GLN A 74 -9.47 -5.44 6.35
CA GLN A 74 -9.43 -6.88 6.62
C GLN A 74 -9.17 -7.09 8.13
N PRO A 75 -10.16 -7.56 8.91
CA PRO A 75 -10.09 -7.57 10.38
C PRO A 75 -8.98 -8.47 10.95
N GLU A 76 -8.55 -9.47 10.19
CA GLU A 76 -7.49 -10.41 10.59
C GLU A 76 -6.07 -9.83 10.40
N LEU A 77 -5.93 -8.77 9.60
CA LEU A 77 -4.62 -8.20 9.29
C LEU A 77 -4.12 -7.27 10.39
N LYS A 78 -2.88 -7.50 10.82
CA LYS A 78 -2.14 -6.63 11.73
C LYS A 78 -0.94 -6.06 11.00
N ILE A 79 -0.81 -4.74 11.00
CA ILE A 79 0.23 -4.02 10.26
C ILE A 79 1.21 -3.40 11.24
N LEU A 80 2.51 -3.65 11.03
CA LEU A 80 3.59 -2.98 11.75
C LEU A 80 4.22 -1.92 10.84
N ILE A 81 4.17 -0.67 11.28
CA ILE A 81 4.84 0.45 10.60
C ILE A 81 6.13 0.77 11.35
N GLY A 82 7.26 0.69 10.65
CA GLY A 82 8.57 1.07 11.18
C GLY A 82 9.09 2.34 10.50
N THR A 83 9.49 3.32 11.28
CA THR A 83 10.16 4.54 10.79
C THR A 83 11.46 4.77 11.55
N HIS A 84 12.37 5.56 10.97
CA HIS A 84 13.65 5.88 11.61
C HIS A 84 13.53 6.86 12.80
N SER A 85 12.42 7.60 12.88
CA SER A 85 12.17 8.55 13.98
C SER A 85 10.70 8.53 14.40
N ASN A 86 10.44 8.93 15.64
CA ASN A 86 9.08 9.10 16.18
C ASN A 86 8.30 10.16 15.41
N SER A 87 8.96 11.27 15.01
CA SER A 87 8.34 12.32 14.20
C SER A 87 7.84 11.82 12.84
N ALA A 88 8.50 10.84 12.24
CA ALA A 88 8.04 10.20 11.01
C ALA A 88 6.87 9.23 11.27
N SER A 89 6.81 8.59 12.45
CA SER A 89 5.65 7.79 12.87
C SER A 89 4.42 8.67 13.10
N ASP A 90 4.61 9.80 13.78
CA ASP A 90 3.56 10.79 14.07
C ASP A 90 2.83 11.23 12.79
N LEU A 91 3.56 11.40 11.69
CA LEU A 91 2.98 11.77 10.39
C LEU A 91 2.02 10.70 9.86
N TYR A 92 2.30 9.41 10.03
CA TYR A 92 1.34 8.35 9.66
C TYR A 92 0.07 8.43 10.50
N ILE A 93 0.21 8.68 11.80
CA ILE A 93 -0.91 8.73 12.73
C ILE A 93 -1.75 9.98 12.47
N LYS A 94 -1.15 11.17 12.63
CA LYS A 94 -1.86 12.46 12.66
C LYS A 94 -2.38 12.86 11.30
N ASP A 95 -1.65 12.59 10.22
CA ASP A 95 -1.98 13.13 8.90
C ASP A 95 -2.76 12.14 8.03
N TYR A 96 -2.78 10.85 8.38
CA TYR A 96 -3.40 9.82 7.55
C TYR A 96 -4.36 8.88 8.29
N LEU A 97 -3.91 8.22 9.36
CA LEU A 97 -4.71 7.16 9.99
C LEU A 97 -5.76 7.71 10.96
N HIS A 98 -5.40 8.70 11.77
CA HIS A 98 -6.31 9.29 12.76
C HIS A 98 -7.47 10.05 12.08
N PRO A 99 -7.24 10.95 11.10
CA PRO A 99 -8.34 11.59 10.38
C PRO A 99 -9.24 10.57 9.68
N TRP A 100 -8.66 9.51 9.12
CA TRP A 100 -9.43 8.45 8.49
C TRP A 100 -10.38 7.76 9.48
N VAL A 101 -9.91 7.41 10.67
CA VAL A 101 -10.75 6.76 11.69
C VAL A 101 -11.82 7.72 12.23
N GLU A 102 -11.53 9.02 12.31
CA GLU A 102 -12.52 10.02 12.75
C GLU A 102 -13.56 10.34 11.67
N GLU A 103 -13.16 10.39 10.40
CA GLU A 103 -14.04 10.62 9.25
C GLU A 103 -14.94 9.42 8.94
N ASP A 104 -14.40 8.19 9.03
CA ASP A 104 -15.15 6.95 8.80
C ASP A 104 -15.76 6.37 10.10
N GLY A 105 -15.46 6.96 11.26
CA GLY A 105 -15.90 6.54 12.60
C GLY A 105 -17.35 6.87 12.98
N GLY A 106 -18.24 6.93 11.99
CA GLY A 106 -19.68 7.12 12.14
C GLY A 106 -20.53 5.91 11.76
N GLU A 107 -19.94 4.83 11.25
CA GLU A 107 -20.66 3.58 11.02
C GLU A 107 -19.86 2.40 11.58
N GLU A 108 -20.17 2.04 12.83
CA GLU A 108 -20.13 0.65 13.25
C GLU A 108 -21.00 -0.16 12.27
N ALA A 109 -20.39 -1.06 11.50
CA ALA A 109 -21.07 -2.12 10.76
C ALA A 109 -20.27 -3.42 10.86
#